data_AF-A0A8S9G5N2-F1
#
_entry.id   AF-A0A8S9G5N2-F1
#
_cell.length_a   1.000
_cell.length_b   1.000
_cell.length_c   1.000
_cell.angle_alpha   90.00
_cell.angle_beta   90.00
_cell.angle_gamma   90.00
#
_symmetry.space_group_name_H-M   'P 1'
#
loop_
_entity.id
_entity.type
_entity.pdbx_description
1 polymer ?
#
loop_
_entity_poly.entity_id
_entity_poly.type
_entity_poly.pdbx_seq_one_letter_code
_entity_poly.pdbx_strand_id
1 'polypeptide(L)'
;LVHDTAWQPVPPEEFDSSPVLRKAIIFGYGPIRPWLSIAHWVNWHFNLRKFRPSEVNRVKISLACVFAFMAVGWPLIISKVELEATMVIVSSMVHHTAPHIPFKPADEWNAAQAQLNGTVHCDYPSWIEILCHDINVHIPHHISPRIPSYNLRAAQYKRTGER
;
A
#
# COMPACT_ATOMS: atom_id res chain seq x y z
N LEU A 1 -23.63 0.71 1.71
CA LEU A 1 -22.24 1.10 2.05
C LEU A 1 -21.43 0.87 0.79
N VAL A 2 -20.82 1.91 0.22
CA VAL A 2 -19.74 1.68 -0.75
C VAL A 2 -18.67 0.86 -0.01
N HIS A 3 -18.21 -0.22 -0.63
CA HIS A 3 -17.50 -1.31 0.03
C HIS A 3 -16.20 -0.90 0.75
N ASP A 4 -15.66 0.30 0.46
CA ASP A 4 -14.45 0.87 1.06
C ASP A 4 -14.67 2.35 1.39
N THR A 5 -14.27 2.79 2.58
CA THR A 5 -14.36 4.20 3.02
C THR A 5 -13.08 4.99 2.73
N ALA A 6 -11.96 4.32 2.56
CA ALA A 6 -10.62 4.89 2.44
C ALA A 6 -10.10 4.91 1.00
N TRP A 7 -10.55 3.97 0.17
CA TRP A 7 -10.12 3.81 -1.22
C TRP A 7 -11.30 3.80 -2.18
N GLN A 8 -11.67 5.01 -2.63
CA GLN A 8 -12.58 5.19 -3.76
C GLN A 8 -11.83 5.98 -4.83
N PRO A 9 -11.49 5.35 -5.98
CA PRO A 9 -10.85 6.06 -7.07
C PRO A 9 -11.83 7.08 -7.66
N VAL A 10 -11.31 8.24 -8.07
CA VAL A 10 -12.10 9.21 -8.82
C VAL A 10 -12.29 8.67 -10.24
N PRO A 11 -13.53 8.54 -10.75
CA PRO A 11 -13.78 8.07 -12.10
C PRO A 11 -13.16 8.99 -13.17
N PRO A 12 -12.66 8.46 -14.30
CA PRO A 12 -12.05 9.28 -15.36
C PRO A 12 -12.96 10.42 -15.86
N GLU A 13 -14.25 10.16 -15.90
CA GLU A 13 -15.30 11.08 -16.37
C GLU A 13 -15.42 12.29 -15.44
N GLU A 14 -15.29 12.06 -14.13
CA GLU A 14 -15.26 13.13 -13.13
C GLU A 14 -13.91 13.86 -13.16
N PHE A 15 -12.81 13.12 -13.28
CA PHE A 15 -11.46 13.67 -13.32
C PHE A 15 -11.22 14.61 -14.50
N ASP A 16 -11.76 14.25 -15.68
CA ASP A 16 -11.60 15.00 -16.92
C ASP A 16 -12.74 16.00 -17.18
N SER A 17 -13.73 16.09 -16.27
CA SER A 17 -14.88 17.00 -16.40
C SER A 17 -14.52 18.50 -16.40
N SER A 18 -13.45 18.89 -15.71
CA SER A 18 -13.02 20.30 -15.59
C SER A 18 -11.53 20.43 -15.30
N PRO A 19 -10.80 21.33 -15.98
CA PRO A 19 -9.39 21.61 -15.68
C PRO A 19 -9.14 22.09 -14.24
N VAL A 20 -10.10 22.80 -13.64
CA VAL A 20 -10.00 23.29 -12.26
C VAL A 20 -10.18 22.14 -11.28
N LEU A 21 -11.20 21.32 -11.49
CA LEU A 21 -11.46 20.15 -10.65
C LEU A 21 -10.30 19.16 -10.72
N ARG A 22 -9.79 18.88 -11.92
CA ARG A 22 -8.60 18.03 -12.15
C ARG A 22 -7.40 18.50 -11.33
N LYS A 23 -7.07 19.80 -11.38
CA LYS A 23 -5.97 20.38 -10.59
C LYS A 23 -6.22 20.27 -9.09
N ALA A 24 -7.46 20.52 -8.64
CA ALA A 24 -7.84 20.38 -7.24
C ALA A 24 -7.70 18.93 -6.75
N ILE A 25 -8.13 17.95 -7.56
CA ILE A 25 -7.97 16.52 -7.27
C ILE A 25 -6.49 16.15 -7.20
N ILE A 26 -5.66 16.54 -8.18
CA ILE A 26 -4.22 16.28 -8.18
C ILE A 26 -3.56 16.86 -6.93
N PHE A 27 -3.93 18.08 -6.53
CA PHE A 27 -3.37 18.71 -5.34
C PHE A 27 -3.84 18.07 -4.03
N GLY A 28 -5.12 17.71 -3.95
CA GLY A 28 -5.71 17.03 -2.79
C GLY A 28 -5.17 15.61 -2.60
N TYR A 29 -5.05 14.84 -3.69
CA TYR A 29 -4.53 13.47 -3.69
C TYR A 29 -2.99 13.38 -3.77
N GLY A 30 -2.30 14.50 -4.03
CA GLY A 30 -0.85 14.61 -3.97
C GLY A 30 -0.37 15.07 -2.59
N PRO A 31 0.18 16.30 -2.47
CA PRO A 31 0.86 16.75 -1.25
C PRO A 31 -0.05 16.84 -0.01
N ILE A 32 -1.36 17.03 -0.19
CA ILE A 32 -2.31 17.17 0.92
C ILE A 32 -2.87 15.83 1.39
N ARG A 33 -2.68 14.75 0.61
CA ARG A 33 -3.26 13.43 0.89
C ARG A 33 -2.93 12.87 2.29
N PRO A 34 -1.71 13.03 2.85
CA PRO A 34 -1.44 12.57 4.21
C PRO A 34 -2.35 13.22 5.25
N TRP A 35 -2.60 14.53 5.14
CA TRP A 35 -3.48 15.27 6.04
C TRP A 35 -4.94 14.86 5.89
N LEU A 36 -5.41 14.66 4.65
CA LEU A 36 -6.75 14.12 4.40
C LEU A 36 -6.91 12.70 4.94
N SER A 37 -5.84 11.90 4.91
CA SER A 37 -5.82 10.57 5.53
C SER A 37 -6.01 10.68 7.05
N ILE A 38 -5.27 11.56 7.73
CA ILE A 38 -5.45 11.78 9.18
C ILE A 38 -6.88 12.22 9.49
N ALA A 39 -7.43 13.17 8.73
CA ALA A 39 -8.81 13.62 8.91
C ALA A 39 -9.83 12.48 8.69
N HIS A 40 -9.61 11.63 7.68
CA HIS A 40 -10.42 10.44 7.43
C HIS A 40 -10.40 9.50 8.65
N TRP A 41 -9.23 9.21 9.19
CA TRP A 41 -9.06 8.34 10.36
C TRP A 41 -9.76 8.90 11.60
N VAL A 42 -9.62 10.19 11.87
CA VAL A 42 -10.32 10.85 12.99
C VAL A 42 -11.84 10.71 12.84
N ASN A 43 -12.36 10.93 11.63
CA ASN A 43 -13.79 10.89 11.36
C ASN A 43 -14.38 9.46 11.36
N TRP A 44 -13.65 8.46 10.84
CA TRP A 44 -14.16 7.11 10.59
C TRP A 44 -13.68 6.05 11.57
N HIS A 45 -12.43 6.13 12.02
CA HIS A 45 -11.80 5.08 12.83
C HIS A 45 -11.69 5.46 14.31
N PHE A 46 -11.55 6.74 14.64
CA PHE A 46 -11.46 7.20 16.04
C PHE A 46 -12.80 7.70 16.61
N ASN A 47 -13.80 7.91 15.76
CA ASN A 47 -15.12 8.31 16.19
C ASN A 47 -15.96 7.10 16.64
N LEU A 48 -15.95 6.83 17.95
CA LEU A 48 -16.68 5.71 18.56
C LEU A 48 -18.20 5.72 18.28
N ARG A 49 -18.79 6.88 17.96
CA ARG A 49 -20.23 7.01 17.66
C ARG A 49 -20.64 6.32 16.36
N LYS A 50 -19.70 6.01 15.47
CA LYS A 50 -19.95 5.33 14.19
C LYS A 50 -20.00 3.81 14.30
N PHE A 51 -19.64 3.24 15.45
CA PHE A 51 -19.60 1.80 15.67
C PHE A 51 -20.91 1.30 16.32
N ARG A 52 -21.24 0.02 16.09
CA ARG A 52 -22.38 -0.60 16.77
C ARG A 52 -22.08 -0.70 18.28
N PRO A 53 -23.06 -0.52 19.18
CA PRO A 53 -22.83 -0.57 20.62
C PRO A 53 -22.10 -1.85 21.09
N SER A 54 -22.35 -2.98 20.46
CA SER A 54 -21.70 -4.27 20.75
C SER A 54 -20.20 -4.31 20.37
N GLU A 55 -19.74 -3.43 19.48
CA GLU A 55 -18.35 -3.39 19.00
C GLU A 55 -17.49 -2.40 19.77
N VAL A 56 -18.09 -1.41 20.43
CA VAL A 56 -17.39 -0.26 21.04
C VAL A 56 -16.28 -0.71 22.01
N ASN A 57 -16.53 -1.73 22.83
CA ASN A 57 -15.52 -2.21 23.77
C ASN A 57 -14.30 -2.82 23.06
N ARG A 58 -14.52 -3.58 21.98
CA ARG A 58 -13.45 -4.14 21.15
C ARG A 58 -12.65 -3.03 20.47
N VAL A 59 -13.32 -2.02 19.95
CA VAL A 59 -12.68 -0.86 19.31
C VAL A 59 -11.81 -0.10 20.32
N LYS A 60 -12.30 0.15 21.55
CA LYS A 60 -11.51 0.80 22.60
C LYS A 60 -10.23 0.03 22.93
N ILE A 61 -10.31 -1.30 23.05
CA ILE A 61 -9.14 -2.15 23.28
C ILE A 61 -8.16 -2.03 22.11
N SER A 62 -8.65 -2.13 20.87
CA SER A 62 -7.82 -1.97 19.67
C SER A 62 -7.11 -0.62 19.64
N LEU A 63 -7.83 0.47 19.93
CA LEU A 63 -7.25 1.82 19.99
C LEU A 63 -6.19 1.92 21.08
N ALA A 64 -6.45 1.40 22.28
CA ALA A 64 -5.47 1.38 23.36
C ALA A 64 -4.19 0.64 22.96
N CYS A 65 -4.30 -0.52 22.30
CA CYS A 65 -3.14 -1.25 21.78
C CYS A 65 -2.37 -0.44 20.74
N VAL A 66 -3.06 0.21 19.79
CA VAL A 66 -2.42 1.05 18.76
C VAL A 66 -1.68 2.22 19.40
N PHE A 67 -2.29 2.96 20.33
CA PHE A 67 -1.65 4.08 21.01
C PHE A 67 -0.47 3.63 21.89
N ALA A 68 -0.58 2.47 22.56
CA ALA A 68 0.53 1.91 23.31
C ALA A 68 1.71 1.53 22.39
N PHE A 69 1.43 0.91 21.23
CA PHE A 69 2.45 0.62 20.23
C PHE A 69 3.11 1.90 19.69
N MET A 70 2.32 2.94 19.38
CA MET A 70 2.87 4.22 18.93
C MET A 70 3.73 4.91 19.99
N ALA A 71 3.40 4.76 21.28
CA ALA A 71 4.16 5.37 22.37
C ALA A 71 5.46 4.60 22.69
N VAL A 72 5.48 3.27 22.52
CA VAL A 72 6.59 2.41 22.96
C VAL A 72 7.28 1.70 21.79
N GLY A 73 6.53 0.93 21.00
CA GLY A 73 7.08 0.12 19.91
C GLY A 73 7.63 0.98 18.76
N TRP A 74 6.91 2.03 18.38
CA TRP A 74 7.29 2.87 17.25
C TRP A 74 8.61 3.63 17.45
N PRO A 75 8.89 4.29 18.60
CA PRO A 75 10.20 4.89 18.87
C PRO A 75 11.35 3.87 18.83
N LEU A 76 11.12 2.65 19.33
CA LEU A 76 12.12 1.58 19.32
C LEU A 76 12.45 1.10 17.90
N ILE A 77 11.47 1.11 16.98
CA ILE A 77 11.68 0.75 15.57
C ILE A 77 12.41 1.87 14.83
N ILE A 78 11.95 3.12 14.96
CA ILE A 78 12.57 4.27 14.28
C ILE A 78 14.05 4.38 14.66
N SER A 79 14.38 4.25 15.95
CA SER A 79 15.78 4.32 16.41
C SER A 79 16.74 3.30 15.77
N LYS A 80 16.23 2.32 14.99
CA LYS A 80 17.04 1.24 14.40
C LYS A 80 16.92 1.07 12.88
N VAL A 81 15.91 1.62 12.19
CA VAL A 81 15.53 1.13 10.83
C VAL A 81 15.16 2.25 9.81
N GLU A 82 15.58 3.50 10.02
CA GLU A 82 15.01 4.64 9.27
C GLU A 82 15.17 4.58 7.73
N LEU A 83 16.34 4.15 7.23
CA LEU A 83 16.63 4.18 5.80
C LEU A 83 15.96 3.02 5.03
N GLU A 84 16.06 1.80 5.55
CA GLU A 84 15.50 0.60 4.93
C GLU A 84 13.97 0.67 4.84
N ALA A 85 13.31 1.12 5.90
CA ALA A 85 11.85 1.24 5.94
C ALA A 85 11.33 2.22 4.88
N THR A 86 12.02 3.35 4.70
CA THR A 86 11.64 4.36 3.70
C THR A 86 11.77 3.81 2.28
N MET A 87 12.86 3.09 1.99
CA MET A 87 13.08 2.49 0.67
C MET A 87 12.03 1.43 0.34
N VAL A 88 11.64 0.60 1.31
CA VAL A 88 10.58 -0.41 1.14
C VAL A 88 9.23 0.23 0.82
N ILE A 89 8.85 1.30 1.54
CA ILE A 89 7.58 2.00 1.32
C ILE A 89 7.53 2.63 -0.08
N VAL A 90 8.59 3.35 -0.48
CA VAL A 90 8.66 4.00 -1.79
C VAL A 90 8.65 2.97 -2.91
N SER A 91 9.44 1.89 -2.77
CA SER A 91 9.50 0.81 -3.76
C SER A 91 8.13 0.16 -3.93
N SER A 92 7.44 -0.14 -2.83
CA SER A 92 6.10 -0.74 -2.87
C SER A 92 5.09 0.16 -3.60
N MET A 93 5.16 1.48 -3.42
CA MET A 93 4.30 2.39 -4.16
C MET A 93 4.61 2.34 -5.65
N VAL A 94 5.89 2.47 -6.04
CA VAL A 94 6.31 2.41 -7.46
C VAL A 94 5.93 1.07 -8.10
N HIS A 95 6.13 -0.03 -7.38
CA HIS A 95 5.85 -1.38 -7.86
C HIS A 95 4.38 -1.62 -8.17
N HIS A 96 3.46 -0.95 -7.48
CA HIS A 96 2.01 -1.18 -7.61
C HIS A 96 1.25 -0.04 -8.29
N THR A 97 1.91 1.09 -8.59
CA THR A 97 1.26 2.26 -9.22
C THR A 97 1.93 2.74 -10.51
N ALA A 98 2.76 1.91 -11.15
CA ALA A 98 3.33 2.25 -12.45
C ALA A 98 2.21 2.47 -13.50
N PRO A 99 2.36 3.41 -14.46
CA PRO A 99 1.27 3.81 -15.36
C PRO A 99 0.62 2.69 -16.19
N HIS A 100 1.35 1.59 -16.42
CA HIS A 100 0.89 0.45 -17.21
C HIS A 100 0.28 -0.67 -16.35
N ILE A 101 0.26 -0.53 -15.02
CA ILE A 101 -0.40 -1.48 -14.12
C ILE A 101 -1.91 -1.29 -14.23
N PRO A 102 -2.68 -2.33 -14.58
CA PRO A 102 -4.11 -2.20 -14.81
C PRO A 102 -4.88 -2.09 -13.49
N PHE A 103 -5.66 -1.03 -13.33
CA PHE A 103 -6.74 -0.96 -12.35
C PHE A 103 -8.03 -1.48 -12.98
N LYS A 104 -8.69 -2.43 -12.32
CA LYS A 104 -9.90 -3.08 -12.81
C LYS A 104 -11.10 -2.76 -11.94
N PRO A 105 -12.29 -2.52 -12.53
CA PRO A 105 -13.52 -2.41 -11.77
C PRO A 105 -13.84 -3.74 -11.09
N ALA A 106 -14.69 -3.70 -10.07
CA ALA A 106 -14.92 -4.84 -9.18
C ALA A 106 -15.47 -6.09 -9.89
N ASP A 107 -16.25 -5.91 -10.96
CA ASP A 107 -16.83 -6.96 -11.79
C ASP A 107 -15.82 -7.62 -12.75
N GLU A 108 -14.76 -6.89 -13.15
CA GLU A 108 -13.63 -7.44 -13.92
C GLU A 108 -12.47 -7.92 -13.06
N TRP A 109 -12.52 -7.70 -11.74
CA TRP A 109 -11.39 -7.95 -10.86
C TRP A 109 -11.18 -9.45 -10.58
N ASN A 110 -9.92 -9.90 -10.65
CA ASN A 110 -9.53 -11.26 -10.32
C ASN A 110 -8.26 -11.26 -9.46
N ALA A 111 -8.29 -11.95 -8.32
CA ALA A 111 -7.20 -11.98 -7.35
C ALA A 111 -5.87 -12.49 -7.95
N ALA A 112 -5.91 -13.56 -8.74
CA ALA A 112 -4.71 -14.13 -9.34
C ALA A 112 -4.12 -13.18 -10.40
N GLN A 113 -4.97 -12.58 -11.25
CA GLN A 113 -4.51 -11.59 -12.24
C GLN A 113 -3.96 -10.34 -11.56
N ALA A 114 -4.60 -9.87 -10.48
CA ALA A 114 -4.13 -8.72 -9.71
C ALA A 114 -2.77 -8.98 -9.05
N GLN A 115 -2.52 -10.18 -8.53
CA GLN A 115 -1.21 -10.54 -7.95
C GLN A 115 -0.11 -10.70 -9.00
N LEU A 116 -0.45 -11.23 -10.18
CA LEU A 116 0.53 -11.52 -11.24
C LEU A 116 0.86 -10.31 -12.12
N ASN A 117 -0.13 -9.45 -12.37
CA ASN A 117 -0.04 -8.30 -13.28
C ASN A 117 -0.15 -6.95 -12.56
N GLY A 118 -0.48 -6.95 -11.27
CA GLY A 118 -0.62 -5.72 -10.47
C GLY A 118 0.71 -5.15 -10.00
N THR A 119 1.84 -5.74 -10.40
CA THR A 119 3.16 -5.37 -9.88
C THR A 119 4.20 -5.34 -10.99
N VAL A 120 5.14 -4.41 -10.88
CA VAL A 120 6.27 -4.28 -11.81
C VAL A 120 7.57 -4.76 -11.18
N HIS A 121 8.38 -5.43 -11.98
CA HIS A 121 9.77 -5.70 -11.63
C HIS A 121 10.60 -4.46 -11.95
N CYS A 122 11.44 -4.04 -11.02
CA CYS A 122 12.38 -2.95 -11.22
C CYS A 122 13.80 -3.43 -10.99
N ASP A 123 14.67 -3.34 -11.99
CA ASP A 123 16.09 -3.61 -11.82
C ASP A 123 16.75 -2.50 -11.01
N TYR A 124 17.48 -2.86 -9.96
CA TYR A 124 18.27 -1.94 -9.16
C TYR A 124 19.75 -2.34 -9.20
N PRO A 125 20.68 -1.41 -8.94
CA PRO A 125 22.05 -1.76 -8.62
C PRO A 125 22.09 -2.78 -7.47
N SER A 126 22.93 -3.82 -7.58
CA SER A 126 22.88 -4.99 -6.68
C SER A 126 23.01 -4.67 -5.18
N TRP A 127 23.67 -3.58 -4.81
CA TRP A 127 23.75 -3.14 -3.41
C TRP A 127 22.41 -2.63 -2.87
N ILE A 128 21.58 -2.00 -3.72
CA ILE A 128 20.21 -1.59 -3.36
C ILE A 128 19.33 -2.83 -3.23
N GLU A 129 19.50 -3.81 -4.11
CA GLU A 129 18.73 -5.05 -4.06
C GLU A 129 18.98 -5.80 -2.74
N ILE A 130 20.24 -5.87 -2.29
CA ILE A 130 20.60 -6.44 -0.99
C ILE A 130 19.94 -5.66 0.16
N LEU A 131 20.03 -4.32 0.14
CA LEU A 131 19.45 -3.46 1.17
C LEU A 131 17.92 -3.58 1.24
N CYS A 132 17.29 -3.75 0.08
CA CYS A 132 15.85 -3.93 -0.05
C CYS A 132 15.40 -5.39 0.02
N HIS A 133 16.30 -6.33 0.37
CA HIS A 133 15.99 -7.76 0.48
C HIS A 133 15.33 -8.35 -0.78
N ASP A 134 15.80 -7.96 -1.97
CA ASP A 134 15.28 -8.39 -3.27
C ASP A 134 13.78 -8.12 -3.47
N ILE A 135 13.22 -7.08 -2.82
CA ILE A 135 11.79 -6.72 -2.91
C ILE A 135 11.32 -6.45 -4.35
N ASN A 136 12.24 -6.08 -5.25
CA ASN A 136 11.96 -5.93 -6.67
C ASN A 136 11.49 -7.23 -7.32
N VAL A 137 11.91 -8.38 -6.80
CA VAL A 137 11.49 -9.71 -7.29
C VAL A 137 10.13 -10.08 -6.68
N HIS A 138 9.12 -9.30 -7.05
CA HIS A 138 7.88 -9.18 -6.30
C HIS A 138 6.88 -10.32 -6.57
N ILE A 139 6.88 -10.88 -7.78
CA ILE A 139 5.86 -11.84 -8.20
C ILE A 139 6.00 -13.21 -7.52
N PRO A 140 7.20 -13.81 -7.37
CA PRO A 140 7.35 -15.03 -6.58
C PRO A 140 6.87 -14.88 -5.13
N HIS A 141 7.07 -13.70 -4.53
CA HIS A 141 6.57 -13.40 -3.19
C HIS A 141 5.03 -13.42 -3.12
N HIS A 142 4.33 -12.88 -4.11
CA HIS A 142 2.86 -12.95 -4.18
C HIS A 142 2.33 -14.36 -4.42
N ILE A 143 3.06 -15.19 -5.17
CA ILE A 143 2.69 -16.60 -5.38
C ILE A 143 2.85 -17.39 -4.08
N SER A 144 3.95 -17.16 -3.35
CA SER A 144 4.21 -17.81 -2.08
C SER A 144 5.06 -16.92 -1.17
N PRO A 145 4.48 -16.30 -0.14
CA PRO A 145 5.23 -15.49 0.82
C PRO A 145 6.17 -16.33 1.71
N ARG A 146 6.14 -17.66 1.57
CA ARG A 146 7.06 -18.59 2.25
C ARG A 146 8.42 -18.69 1.56
N ILE A 147 8.57 -18.18 0.34
CA ILE A 147 9.85 -18.14 -0.35
C ILE A 147 10.72 -17.08 0.35
N PRO A 148 11.85 -17.45 0.95
CA PRO A 148 12.73 -16.47 1.57
C PRO A 148 13.37 -15.55 0.51
N SER A 149 13.71 -14.32 0.89
CA SER A 149 14.25 -13.29 -0.02
C SER A 149 15.41 -13.80 -0.88
N TYR A 150 16.37 -14.49 -0.27
CA TYR A 150 17.54 -15.07 -0.94
C TYR A 150 17.23 -16.14 -2.01
N ASN A 151 15.98 -16.61 -2.10
CA ASN A 151 15.52 -17.55 -3.13
C ASN A 151 14.59 -16.91 -4.18
N LEU A 152 14.24 -15.62 -4.05
CA LEU A 152 13.29 -14.97 -4.95
C LEU A 152 13.81 -14.92 -6.40
N ARG A 153 15.09 -14.59 -6.60
CA ARG A 153 15.72 -14.57 -7.93
C ARG A 153 15.65 -15.91 -8.64
N ALA A 154 15.99 -16.98 -7.93
CA ALA A 154 15.92 -18.33 -8.47
C ALA A 154 14.47 -18.71 -8.86
N ALA A 155 13.48 -18.26 -8.08
CA ALA A 155 12.07 -18.48 -8.40
C ALA A 155 11.60 -17.65 -9.61
N GLN A 156 12.06 -16.40 -9.75
CA GLN A 156 11.77 -15.53 -10.89
C GLN A 156 12.40 -16.07 -12.19
N TYR A 157 13.67 -16.48 -12.16
CA TYR A 157 14.34 -17.07 -13.32
C TYR A 157 13.59 -18.29 -13.86
N LYS A 158 13.10 -19.18 -12.97
CA LYS A 158 12.29 -20.35 -13.38
C LYS A 158 11.00 -19.96 -14.10
N ARG A 159 10.51 -18.74 -13.89
CA ARG A 159 9.29 -18.23 -14.52
C ARG A 159 9.55 -17.56 -15.86
N THR A 160 10.59 -16.72 -15.96
CA THR A 160 10.83 -15.88 -17.15
C THR A 160 11.87 -16.46 -18.10
N GLY A 161 12.77 -17.31 -17.62
CA GLY A 161 13.95 -17.76 -18.38
C GLY A 161 15.03 -16.67 -18.55
N GLU A 162 14.80 -15.49 -17.96
CA GLU A 162 15.69 -14.33 -18.01
C GLU A 162 16.36 -14.16 -16.64
N ARG A 163 17.67 -13.88 -16.65
CA ARG A 163 18.47 -13.66 -15.42
C ARG A 163 18.31 -12.24 -14.91
#